data_AF-A0A679KJH4-F1
#
_entry.id   AF-A0A679KJH4-F1
#
_cell.length_a   1.000
_cell.length_b   1.000
_cell.length_c   1.000
_cell.angle_alpha   90.00
_cell.angle_beta   90.00
_cell.angle_gamma   90.00
#
_symmetry.space_group_name_H-M   'P 1'
#
loop_
_entity.id
_entity.type
_entity.pdbx_description
1 polymer ?
#
loop_
_entity_poly.entity_id
_entity_poly.type
_entity_poly.pdbx_seq_one_letter_code
_entity_poly.pdbx_strand_id
1 'polypeptide(L)'
;MRTTEYADELATGVSGDARVERLLVHGTGDVEIRFSWWKNGNIATRPLDVTEEHLLDLMRSGILAGVFTGPFMKQLEQMLKTHLNGGNI
;
A
#
# COMPACT_ATOMS: atom_id res chain seq x y z
N MET A 1 9.26 4.19 -12.89
CA MET A 1 9.06 5.00 -11.67
C MET A 1 8.65 6.39 -12.09
N ARG A 2 7.70 6.98 -11.37
CA ARG A 2 7.05 8.25 -11.71
C ARG A 2 7.44 9.30 -10.68
N THR A 3 7.90 10.46 -11.14
CA THR A 3 8.17 11.63 -10.28
C THR A 3 7.12 12.68 -10.58
N THR A 4 6.58 13.29 -9.53
CA THR A 4 5.62 14.39 -9.60
C THR A 4 6.16 15.59 -8.81
N GLU A 5 5.51 16.74 -8.87
CA GLU A 5 5.86 17.87 -7.98
C GLU A 5 5.74 17.49 -6.49
N TYR A 6 4.77 16.64 -6.16
CA TYR A 6 4.44 16.26 -4.80
C TYR A 6 5.35 15.17 -4.21
N ALA A 7 5.66 14.13 -5.00
CA ALA A 7 6.40 12.96 -4.52
C ALA A 7 7.05 12.15 -5.66
N ASP A 8 8.04 11.35 -5.28
CA ASP A 8 8.63 10.27 -6.05
C ASP A 8 7.94 8.93 -5.75
N GLU A 9 7.51 8.22 -6.79
CA GLU A 9 6.97 6.87 -6.68
C GLU A 9 8.10 5.83 -6.63
N LEU A 10 8.27 5.20 -5.47
CA LEU A 10 9.32 4.22 -5.21
C LEU A 10 8.89 2.80 -5.64
N ALA A 11 7.62 2.46 -5.42
CA ALA A 11 7.05 1.16 -5.78
C ALA A 11 5.52 1.24 -5.88
N THR A 12 4.90 0.39 -6.70
CA THR A 12 3.45 0.35 -6.90
C THR A 12 2.97 -1.09 -7.12
N GLY A 13 2.02 -1.52 -6.29
CA GLY A 13 1.20 -2.71 -6.49
C GLY A 13 -0.14 -2.33 -7.12
N VAL A 14 -0.68 -3.21 -7.96
CA VAL A 14 -1.95 -3.00 -8.68
C VAL A 14 -2.85 -4.24 -8.56
N SER A 15 -4.15 -4.03 -8.33
CA SER A 15 -5.18 -5.05 -8.43
C SER A 15 -6.46 -4.43 -9.01
N GLY A 16 -6.75 -4.72 -10.28
CA GLY A 16 -7.80 -4.02 -11.04
C GLY A 16 -7.50 -2.52 -11.14
N ASP A 17 -8.48 -1.69 -10.78
CA ASP A 17 -8.35 -0.24 -10.73
C ASP A 17 -7.74 0.27 -9.41
N ALA A 18 -7.45 -0.62 -8.45
CA ALA A 18 -6.88 -0.25 -7.17
C ALA A 18 -5.35 -0.28 -7.21
N ARG A 19 -4.72 0.69 -6.55
CA ARG A 19 -3.26 0.75 -6.37
C ARG A 19 -2.88 0.92 -4.90
N VAL A 20 -1.75 0.33 -4.54
CA VAL A 20 -1.04 0.59 -3.30
C VAL A 20 0.37 1.05 -3.67
N GLU A 21 0.74 2.24 -3.25
CA GLU A 21 1.92 2.97 -3.72
C GLU A 21 2.83 3.28 -2.52
N ARG A 22 4.15 3.17 -2.71
CA ARG A 22 5.17 3.64 -1.77
C ARG A 22 5.78 4.91 -2.32
N LEU A 23 5.62 6.03 -1.63
CA LEU A 23 5.95 7.36 -2.12
C LEU A 23 6.98 8.03 -1.21
N LEU A 24 7.97 8.70 -1.77
CA LEU A 24 8.82 9.66 -1.05
C LEU A 24 8.25 11.06 -1.25
N VAL A 25 7.65 11.64 -0.21
CA VAL A 25 6.98 12.94 -0.28
C VAL A 25 8.00 14.07 -0.17
N HIS A 26 8.03 14.98 -1.14
CA HIS A 26 9.05 16.02 -1.22
C HIS A 26 8.97 17.03 -0.09
N GLY A 27 7.75 17.38 0.34
CA GLY A 27 7.54 18.40 1.36
C GLY A 27 7.99 17.99 2.76
N THR A 28 7.98 16.69 3.06
CA THR A 28 8.33 16.15 4.38
C THR A 28 9.62 15.32 4.38
N GLY A 29 9.99 14.76 3.23
CA GLY A 29 11.03 13.74 3.13
C GLY A 29 10.59 12.36 3.62
N ASP A 30 9.31 12.21 4.00
CA ASP A 30 8.80 10.96 4.54
C ASP A 30 8.42 9.96 3.44
N VAL A 31 8.53 8.69 3.77
CA VAL A 31 8.01 7.61 2.94
C VAL A 31 6.60 7.26 3.38
N GLU A 32 5.63 7.49 2.51
CA GLU A 32 4.21 7.20 2.74
C GLU A 32 3.76 5.97 1.95
N ILE A 33 2.72 5.30 2.47
CA ILE A 33 1.98 4.26 1.75
C ILE A 33 0.61 4.82 1.39
N ARG A 34 0.30 4.88 0.10
CA ARG A 34 -0.96 5.41 -0.42
C ARG A 34 -1.80 4.31 -1.03
N PHE A 35 -3.09 4.32 -0.71
CA PHE A 35 -4.10 3.57 -1.44
C PHE A 35 -4.84 4.52 -2.37
N SER A 36 -4.96 4.16 -3.64
CA SER A 36 -5.59 5.02 -4.64
C SER A 36 -6.44 4.22 -5.62
N TRP A 37 -7.52 4.85 -6.09
CA TRP A 37 -8.38 4.29 -7.12
C TRP A 37 -8.10 4.98 -8.45
N TRP A 38 -7.91 4.19 -9.51
CA TRP A 38 -7.55 4.65 -10.84
C TRP A 38 -8.56 4.17 -11.88
N LYS A 39 -9.44 5.05 -12.32
CA LYS A 39 -10.45 4.73 -13.34
C LYS A 39 -10.02 5.30 -14.69
N ASN A 40 -10.00 4.47 -15.73
CA ASN A 40 -9.62 4.86 -17.10
C ASN A 40 -8.24 5.58 -17.15
N GLY A 41 -7.27 5.08 -16.37
CA GLY A 41 -5.93 5.65 -16.33
C GLY A 41 -5.77 6.95 -15.53
N ASN A 42 -6.84 7.46 -14.91
CA ASN A 42 -6.80 8.66 -14.09
C ASN A 42 -7.10 8.34 -12.63
N ILE A 43 -6.44 9.02 -11.70
CA ILE A 43 -6.77 8.91 -10.28
C ILE A 43 -8.17 9.48 -10.04
N ALA A 44 -9.00 8.71 -9.33
CA ALA A 44 -10.29 9.17 -8.88
C ALA A 44 -10.14 9.91 -7.55
N THR A 45 -10.91 10.99 -7.36
CA THR A 45 -10.86 11.83 -6.15
C THR A 45 -11.61 11.22 -4.96
N ARG A 46 -12.34 10.13 -5.16
CA ARG A 46 -13.00 9.42 -4.06
C ARG A 46 -12.04 8.43 -3.39
N PRO A 47 -12.28 8.09 -2.11
CA PRO A 47 -11.56 7.01 -1.44
C PRO A 47 -11.63 5.69 -2.20
N LEU A 48 -10.62 4.85 -1.96
CA LEU A 48 -10.62 3.47 -2.44
C LEU A 48 -11.50 2.63 -1.51
N ASP A 49 -12.62 2.12 -2.04
CA ASP A 49 -13.47 1.14 -1.38
C ASP A 49 -13.15 -0.25 -1.96
N VAL A 50 -12.84 -1.22 -1.09
CA VAL A 50 -12.53 -2.60 -1.47
C VAL A 50 -13.11 -3.58 -0.45
N THR A 51 -13.42 -4.80 -0.90
CA THR A 51 -13.72 -5.93 0.00
C THR A 51 -12.44 -6.43 0.67
N GLU A 52 -12.56 -7.24 1.73
CA GLU A 52 -11.39 -7.86 2.37
C GLU A 52 -10.58 -8.72 1.39
N GLU A 53 -11.25 -9.51 0.55
CA GLU A 53 -10.61 -10.32 -0.50
C GLU A 53 -9.80 -9.46 -1.46
N HIS A 54 -10.40 -8.36 -1.96
CA HIS A 54 -9.71 -7.49 -2.89
C HIS A 54 -8.58 -6.70 -2.24
N LEU A 55 -8.72 -6.32 -0.96
CA LEU A 55 -7.64 -5.72 -0.19
C LEU A 55 -6.46 -6.70 -0.04
N LEU A 56 -6.72 -7.97 0.25
CA LEU A 56 -5.68 -9.00 0.36
C LEU A 56 -4.93 -9.18 -0.97
N ASP A 57 -5.63 -9.17 -2.10
CA ASP A 57 -5.00 -9.23 -3.43
C ASP A 57 -4.16 -7.99 -3.71
N LEU A 58 -4.64 -6.81 -3.32
CA LEU A 58 -3.88 -5.57 -3.46
C LEU A 58 -2.64 -5.58 -2.58
N MET A 59 -2.75 -6.05 -1.34
CA MET A 59 -1.61 -6.19 -0.42
C MET A 59 -0.61 -7.21 -0.98
N ARG A 60 -1.06 -8.35 -1.52
CA ARG A 60 -0.19 -9.33 -2.19
C ARG A 60 0.58 -8.70 -3.35
N SER A 61 -0.11 -7.93 -4.19
CA SER A 61 0.51 -7.18 -5.28
C SER A 61 1.56 -6.18 -4.76
N GLY A 62 1.25 -5.44 -3.69
CA GLY A 62 2.18 -4.52 -3.03
C GLY A 62 3.40 -5.21 -2.43
N ILE A 63 3.25 -6.39 -1.82
CA ILE A 63 4.37 -7.20 -1.29
C ILE A 63 5.33 -7.57 -2.44
N LEU A 64 4.78 -8.11 -3.54
CA LEU A 64 5.59 -8.51 -4.70
C LEU A 64 6.28 -7.33 -5.37
N ALA A 65 5.64 -6.15 -5.37
CA ALA A 65 6.19 -4.93 -5.94
C ALA A 65 7.19 -4.20 -5.02
N GLY A 66 7.39 -4.66 -3.79
CA GLY A 66 8.30 -4.00 -2.82
C GLY A 66 7.75 -2.72 -2.20
N VAL A 67 6.42 -2.54 -2.21
CA VAL A 67 5.74 -1.44 -1.52
C VAL A 67 5.91 -1.55 0.00
N PHE A 68 5.83 -2.78 0.52
CA PHE A 68 6.03 -3.07 1.93
C PHE A 68 7.45 -3.54 2.19
N THR A 69 8.09 -2.96 3.20
CA THR A 69 9.46 -3.32 3.56
C THR A 69 9.50 -4.63 4.36
N GLY A 70 10.63 -5.32 4.32
CA GLY A 70 10.86 -6.51 5.15
C GLY A 70 10.56 -6.28 6.64
N PRO A 71 11.05 -5.19 7.26
CA PRO A 71 10.71 -4.85 8.65
C PRO A 71 9.21 -4.66 8.90
N PHE A 72 8.50 -3.96 8.01
CA PHE A 72 7.04 -3.78 8.14
C PHE A 72 6.31 -5.13 8.12
N MET A 73 6.64 -5.99 7.15
CA MET A 73 5.98 -7.30 7.01
C MET A 73 6.24 -8.21 8.23
N LYS A 74 7.45 -8.19 8.80
CA LYS A 74 7.75 -8.94 10.02
C LYS A 74 6.95 -8.46 11.22
N GLN A 75 6.77 -7.14 11.38
CA GLN A 75 5.94 -6.58 12.45
C GLN A 75 4.46 -6.91 12.25
N LEU A 76 3.96 -6.82 11.01
CA LEU A 76 2.60 -7.21 10.66
C LEU A 76 2.36 -8.70 10.95
N GLU A 77 3.28 -9.57 10.56
CA GLU A 77 3.23 -11.01 10.86
C GLU A 77 3.17 -11.26 12.36
N GLN A 78 4.01 -10.59 13.15
CA GLN A 78 4.02 -10.73 14.61
C GLN A 78 2.69 -10.27 15.22
N MET A 79 2.14 -9.14 14.77
CA MET A 79 0.85 -8.62 15.25
C MET A 79 -0.28 -9.63 14.99
N LEU A 80 -0.33 -10.19 13.78
CA LEU A 80 -1.32 -11.21 13.42
C LEU A 80 -1.15 -12.49 14.25
N LYS A 81 0.08 -12.99 14.40
CA LYS A 81 0.37 -14.18 15.22
C LYS A 81 -0.02 -13.97 16.68
N THR A 82 0.30 -12.83 17.27
CA THR A 82 -0.08 -12.51 18.65
C THR A 82 -1.58 -12.57 18.81
N HIS A 83 -2.34 -11.88 17.93
CA HIS A 83 -3.79 -11.81 18.04
C HIS A 83 -4.48 -13.16 17.80
N LEU A 84 -4.08 -13.89 16.76
CA LEU A 84 -4.67 -15.19 16.40
C LEU A 84 -4.38 -16.29 17.44
N ASN A 85 -3.28 -16.15 18.19
CA ASN A 85 -2.92 -17.08 19.27
C ASN A 85 -3.49 -16.65 20.64
N GLY A 86 -4.42 -15.68 20.67
CA GLY A 86 -5.09 -15.24 21.91
C GLY A 86 -4.28 -14.26 22.77
N GLY A 87 -3.22 -13.66 22.23
CA GLY A 87 -2.51 -12.55 22.87
C GLY A 87 -3.25 -11.23 22.68
N ASN A 88 -3.32 -10.41 23.72
CA ASN A 88 -3.79 -9.02 23.61
C ASN A 88 -2.69 -8.15 22.98
N ILE A 89 -3.07 -7.25 22.06
CA ILE A 89 -2.20 -6.25 21.42
C ILE A 89 -2.30 -4.93 22.19
#